data_AF-A0A176W9V7-F1
#
_entry.id   AF-A0A176W9V7-F1
#
_cell.length_a   1.000
_cell.length_b   1.000
_cell.length_c   1.000
_cell.angle_alpha   90.00
_cell.angle_beta   90.00
_cell.angle_gamma   90.00
#
_symmetry.space_group_name_H-M   'P 1'
#
loop_
_entity.id
_entity.type
_entity.pdbx_description
1 polymer ?
#
loop_
_entity_poly.entity_id
_entity_poly.type
_entity_poly.pdbx_seq_one_letter_code
_entity_poly.pdbx_strand_id
1 'polypeptide(L)'
;MAGNVVQAAARIFGNVIGNGLQSGRKVLTQKIIGQKIVEWYPTPMQDVDPCFDDPSEKRRILKLERLKRRGKGAPKKGHGKHRLQCGSKEVVAGLQMYMSAFWPWGKFKYSTIKLETGLWFKATLSDLTRILKWMKSL
;
A
#
# COMPACT_ATOMS: atom_id res chain seq x y z
N MET A 1 26.92 48.40 43.20
CA MET A 1 28.33 47.96 43.22
C MET A 1 28.43 46.69 44.05
N ALA A 2 28.96 45.60 43.51
CA ALA A 2 29.15 44.36 44.27
C ALA A 2 30.31 44.53 45.26
N GLY A 3 30.13 44.11 46.51
CA GLY A 3 31.15 44.26 47.55
C GLY A 3 32.42 43.44 47.28
N ASN A 4 33.53 43.82 47.92
CA ASN A 4 34.87 43.23 47.69
C ASN A 4 34.89 41.69 47.85
N VAL A 5 34.12 41.15 48.80
CA VAL A 5 34.01 39.70 49.02
C VAL A 5 33.37 39.00 47.82
N VAL A 6 32.33 39.60 47.24
CA VAL A 6 31.62 39.06 46.06
C VAL A 6 32.53 39.10 44.83
N GLN A 7 33.32 40.15 44.67
CA GLN A 7 34.31 40.25 43.59
C GLN A 7 35.44 39.21 43.73
N ALA A 8 35.96 39.02 44.94
CA ALA A 8 36.96 37.99 45.22
C ALA A 8 36.41 36.58 44.93
N ALA A 9 35.18 36.28 45.37
CA ALA A 9 34.52 35.01 45.09
C ALA A 9 34.26 34.80 43.59
N ALA A 10 33.82 35.83 42.88
CA ALA A 10 33.64 35.80 41.43
C ALA A 10 34.93 35.45 40.70
N ARG A 11 36.06 36.02 41.15
CA ARG A 11 37.39 35.74 40.61
C ARG A 11 37.88 34.31 40.92
N ILE A 12 37.62 33.82 42.13
CA ILE A 12 38.04 32.47 42.55
C ILE A 12 37.25 31.38 41.81
N PHE A 13 35.92 31.54 41.71
CA PHE A 13 35.04 30.50 41.18
C PHE A 13 34.63 30.69 39.72
N GLY A 14 35.13 31.75 39.06
CA GLY A 14 34.75 32.08 37.68
C GLY A 14 33.28 32.53 37.54
N ASN A 15 32.66 33.01 38.61
CA ASN A 15 31.30 33.55 38.54
C ASN A 15 31.32 34.93 37.87
N VAL A 16 30.39 35.17 36.95
CA VAL A 16 30.27 36.46 36.27
C VAL A 16 29.34 37.36 37.08
N ILE A 17 29.81 38.55 37.46
CA ILE A 17 29.00 39.60 38.08
C ILE A 17 28.32 40.39 36.96
N GLY A 18 27.00 40.29 36.86
CA GLY A 18 26.20 40.95 35.82
C GLY A 18 25.57 42.27 36.28
N ASN A 19 25.13 43.07 35.31
CA ASN A 19 24.47 44.36 35.54
C ASN A 19 22.93 44.24 35.68
N GLY A 20 22.40 43.03 35.87
CA GLY A 20 20.96 42.74 35.93
C GLY A 20 20.26 42.63 34.56
N LEU A 21 20.93 42.98 33.47
CA LEU A 21 20.44 42.84 32.10
C LEU A 21 20.74 41.44 31.53
N GLN A 22 19.99 41.03 30.49
CA GLN A 22 20.24 39.76 29.79
C GLN A 22 21.57 39.81 29.03
N SER A 23 22.54 38.99 29.44
CA SER A 23 23.88 38.92 28.87
C SER A 23 24.14 37.68 27.99
N GLY A 24 23.11 36.86 27.74
CA GLY A 24 23.24 35.61 26.98
C GLY A 24 23.94 34.47 27.73
N ARG A 25 24.43 34.68 28.97
CA ARG A 25 25.09 33.65 29.80
C ARG A 25 24.29 32.35 29.91
N LYS A 26 22.96 32.45 29.99
CA LYS A 26 22.07 31.28 30.07
C LYS A 26 22.25 30.35 28.87
N VAL A 27 22.43 30.90 27.66
CA VAL A 27 22.66 30.12 26.43
C VAL A 27 24.02 29.45 26.47
N LEU A 28 25.07 30.16 26.91
CA LEU A 28 26.43 29.61 27.01
C LEU A 28 26.55 28.49 28.05
N THR A 29 25.80 28.59 29.15
CA THR A 29 25.80 27.57 30.21
C THR A 29 24.92 26.36 29.90
N GLN A 30 24.06 26.43 28.88
CA GLN A 30 23.26 25.29 28.46
C GLN A 30 24.19 24.21 27.91
N LYS A 31 24.01 22.98 28.40
CA LYS A 31 24.73 21.82 27.86
C LYS A 31 24.25 21.57 26.44
N ILE A 32 25.18 21.30 25.52
CA ILE A 32 24.84 20.93 24.14
C ILE A 32 24.18 19.55 24.17
N ILE A 33 22.94 19.46 23.68
CA ILE A 33 22.11 18.24 23.71
C ILE A 33 22.22 17.46 22.38
N GLY A 34 22.80 18.07 21.33
CA GLY A 34 22.80 17.53 19.96
C GLY A 34 23.28 16.08 19.85
N GLN A 35 24.40 15.73 20.49
CA GLN A 35 24.91 14.36 20.48
C GLN A 35 23.91 13.34 21.06
N LYS A 36 23.25 13.69 22.17
CA LYS A 36 22.23 12.83 22.79
C LYS A 36 21.00 12.64 21.91
N ILE A 37 20.65 13.67 21.12
CA ILE A 37 19.54 13.60 20.18
C ILE A 37 19.91 12.69 19.00
N VAL A 38 21.14 12.80 18.49
CA VAL A 38 21.65 11.95 17.40
C VAL A 38 21.74 10.49 17.84
N GLU A 39 22.18 10.23 19.07
CA GLU A 39 22.30 8.88 19.64
C GLU A 39 20.95 8.18 19.89
N TRP A 40 19.82 8.92 19.83
CA TRP A 40 18.50 8.37 20.13
C TRP A 40 18.14 7.13 19.30
N TYR A 41 18.55 7.10 18.02
CA TYR A 41 18.48 5.89 17.20
C TYR A 41 19.91 5.49 16.83
N PRO A 42 20.43 4.36 17.35
CA PRO A 42 21.76 3.90 16.97
C PRO A 42 21.78 3.54 15.49
N THR A 43 22.91 3.81 14.84
CA THR A 43 23.12 3.43 13.44
C THR A 43 23.07 1.91 13.30
N PRO A 44 22.29 1.38 12.35
CA PRO A 44 22.20 -0.05 12.14
C PRO A 44 23.55 -0.58 11.60
N MET A 45 23.93 -1.82 11.96
CA MET A 45 25.25 -2.39 11.61
C MET A 45 25.49 -2.47 10.10
N GLN A 46 24.41 -2.58 9.33
CA GLN A 46 24.38 -2.57 7.87
C GLN A 46 25.02 -1.32 7.26
N ASP A 47 24.87 -0.17 7.93
CA ASP A 47 25.42 1.10 7.44
C ASP A 47 26.88 1.30 7.88
N VAL A 48 27.33 0.53 8.90
CA VAL A 48 28.66 0.67 9.51
C VAL A 48 29.69 -0.22 8.82
N ASP A 49 29.33 -1.47 8.52
CA ASP A 49 30.24 -2.44 7.90
C ASP A 49 29.77 -2.81 6.48
N PRO A 50 30.50 -2.39 5.42
CA PRO A 50 30.17 -2.74 4.04
C PRO A 50 30.21 -4.24 3.74
N CYS A 51 30.90 -5.04 4.56
CA CYS A 51 31.00 -6.49 4.40
C CYS A 51 29.89 -7.25 5.14
N PHE A 52 29.05 -6.55 5.92
CA PHE A 52 28.01 -7.20 6.70
C PHE A 52 26.84 -7.65 5.83
N ASP A 53 26.55 -8.94 5.92
CA ASP A 53 25.62 -9.63 5.05
C ASP A 53 24.36 -10.05 5.81
N ASP A 54 23.29 -9.28 5.66
CA ASP A 54 22.05 -9.47 6.43
C ASP A 54 21.31 -10.77 6.11
N PRO A 55 21.11 -11.69 7.09
CA PRO A 55 20.36 -12.92 6.85
C PRO A 55 18.89 -12.67 6.50
N SER A 56 18.29 -11.62 7.07
CA SER A 56 16.90 -11.22 6.80
C SER A 56 16.73 -10.77 5.35
N GLU A 57 17.67 -9.98 4.86
CA GLU A 57 17.67 -9.45 3.50
C GLU A 57 17.85 -10.58 2.48
N LYS A 58 18.79 -11.50 2.72
CA LYS A 58 18.97 -12.71 1.91
C LYS A 58 17.68 -13.55 1.82
N ARG A 59 17.00 -13.77 2.96
CA ARG A 59 15.71 -14.48 2.99
C ARG A 59 14.63 -13.73 2.21
N ARG A 60 14.59 -12.40 2.29
CA ARG A 60 13.66 -11.53 1.55
C ARG A 60 13.86 -11.68 0.05
N ILE A 61 15.10 -11.63 -0.42
CA ILE A 61 15.47 -11.79 -1.84
C ILE A 61 15.03 -13.17 -2.35
N LEU A 62 15.39 -14.25 -1.64
CA LEU A 62 14.99 -15.62 -2.02
C LEU A 62 13.47 -15.81 -2.05
N LYS A 63 12.72 -15.16 -1.16
CA LYS A 63 11.25 -15.17 -1.19
C LYS A 63 10.73 -14.45 -2.44
N LEU A 64 11.29 -13.28 -2.77
CA LEU A 64 10.89 -12.52 -3.94
C LEU A 64 11.17 -13.28 -5.25
N GLU A 65 12.31 -13.94 -5.36
CA GLU A 65 12.63 -14.79 -6.53
C GLU A 65 11.63 -15.93 -6.70
N ARG A 66 11.31 -16.65 -5.62
CA ARG A 66 10.30 -17.72 -5.66
C ARG A 66 8.93 -17.21 -6.10
N LEU A 67 8.51 -16.03 -5.66
CA LEU A 67 7.23 -15.42 -6.05
C LEU A 67 7.22 -14.96 -7.50
N LYS A 68 8.32 -14.36 -7.97
CA LYS A 68 8.49 -13.95 -9.38
C LYS A 68 8.39 -15.14 -10.32
N ARG A 69 9.05 -16.27 -9.99
CA ARG A 69 8.97 -17.52 -10.77
C ARG A 69 7.54 -18.05 -10.90
N ARG A 70 6.69 -17.84 -9.88
CA ARG A 70 5.29 -18.27 -9.87
C ARG A 70 4.33 -17.28 -10.56
N GLY A 71 4.81 -16.13 -11.03
CA GLY A 71 3.96 -15.04 -11.53
C GLY A 71 3.10 -14.37 -10.44
N LYS A 72 3.38 -14.65 -9.15
CA LYS A 72 2.69 -14.07 -7.98
C LYS A 72 3.50 -12.96 -7.31
N GLY A 73 4.50 -12.44 -8.03
CA GLY A 73 5.27 -11.28 -7.58
C GLY A 73 4.41 -10.02 -7.57
N ALA A 74 4.78 -9.05 -6.74
CA ALA A 74 4.13 -7.74 -6.80
C ALA A 74 4.31 -7.14 -8.21
N PRO A 75 3.23 -6.67 -8.86
CA PRO A 75 3.32 -6.08 -10.18
C PRO A 75 4.08 -4.75 -10.13
N LYS A 76 4.55 -4.29 -11.28
CA LYS A 76 5.16 -2.95 -11.40
C LYS A 76 4.14 -1.89 -10.98
N LYS A 77 4.58 -0.88 -10.22
CA LYS A 77 3.76 0.27 -9.79
C LYS A 77 2.97 0.82 -10.99
N GLY A 78 1.65 0.95 -10.86
CA GLY A 78 0.76 1.39 -11.95
C GLY A 78 0.25 0.31 -12.90
N HIS A 79 0.62 -0.98 -12.72
CA HIS A 79 0.08 -2.12 -13.50
C HIS A 79 -0.94 -2.96 -12.74
N GLY A 80 -1.35 -2.52 -11.55
CA GLY A 80 -2.39 -3.18 -10.76
C GLY A 80 -3.80 -2.81 -11.21
N LYS A 81 -4.71 -2.75 -10.23
CA LYS A 81 -6.17 -2.59 -10.41
C LYS A 81 -6.61 -1.54 -11.45
N HIS A 82 -5.98 -0.37 -11.48
CA HIS A 82 -6.38 0.72 -12.39
C HIS A 82 -6.07 0.48 -13.87
N ARG A 83 -5.07 -0.36 -14.20
CA ARG A 83 -4.74 -0.67 -15.61
C ARG A 83 -5.73 -1.64 -16.24
N LEU A 84 -6.25 -2.59 -15.46
CA LEU A 84 -7.33 -3.47 -15.90
C LEU A 84 -8.64 -2.71 -16.15
N GLN A 85 -8.82 -1.56 -15.50
CA GLN A 85 -10.03 -0.75 -15.56
C GLN A 85 -10.07 0.21 -16.76
N CYS A 86 -8.91 0.55 -17.35
CA CYS A 86 -8.82 1.46 -18.50
C CYS A 86 -8.66 0.75 -19.87
N GLY A 87 -8.43 -0.56 -19.89
CA GLY A 87 -8.18 -1.33 -21.12
C GLY A 87 -9.35 -2.18 -21.65
N SER A 88 -10.53 -2.13 -21.02
CA SER A 88 -11.66 -3.03 -21.34
C SER A 88 -12.74 -2.43 -22.25
N LYS A 89 -12.41 -1.43 -23.08
CA LYS A 89 -13.37 -0.82 -24.02
C LYS A 89 -13.17 -1.15 -25.48
N GLU A 90 -12.15 -1.93 -25.86
CA GLU A 90 -11.89 -2.23 -27.27
C GLU A 90 -11.71 -3.73 -27.54
N VAL A 91 -12.71 -4.26 -28.28
CA VAL A 91 -12.61 -5.30 -29.30
C VAL A 91 -12.14 -6.69 -28.89
N VAL A 92 -13.07 -7.65 -28.78
CA VAL A 92 -13.00 -8.90 -29.56
C VAL A 92 -14.43 -9.37 -29.88
N ALA A 93 -14.94 -8.92 -31.04
CA ALA A 93 -15.86 -9.73 -31.83
C ALA A 93 -15.04 -10.91 -32.38
N GLY A 94 -15.39 -12.13 -32.00
CA GLY A 94 -14.62 -13.32 -32.38
C GLY A 94 -14.99 -14.55 -31.55
N LEU A 95 -16.28 -14.86 -31.46
CA LEU A 95 -16.74 -16.16 -31.00
C LEU A 95 -16.50 -17.15 -32.14
N GLN A 96 -15.41 -17.90 -32.10
CA GLN A 96 -15.31 -19.15 -32.84
C GLN A 96 -15.46 -20.31 -31.88
N MET A 97 -16.56 -21.01 -32.08
CA MET A 97 -16.99 -22.22 -31.41
C MET A 97 -15.88 -23.27 -31.39
N TYR A 98 -15.58 -23.81 -30.21
CA TYR A 98 -15.15 -25.20 -30.05
C TYR A 98 -15.83 -25.76 -28.80
N MET A 99 -17.10 -26.14 -28.96
CA MET A 99 -17.72 -27.11 -28.06
C MET A 99 -17.32 -28.49 -28.56
N SER A 100 -16.39 -29.14 -27.87
CA SER A 100 -16.17 -30.57 -28.02
C SER A 100 -15.77 -31.15 -26.68
N ALA A 101 -16.62 -32.04 -26.18
CA ALA A 101 -16.42 -33.00 -25.10
C ALA A 101 -16.44 -32.47 -23.64
N PHE A 102 -17.58 -32.63 -22.96
CA PHE A 102 -17.60 -33.30 -21.65
C PHE A 102 -18.99 -33.85 -21.25
N TRP A 103 -19.11 -35.18 -21.40
CA TRP A 103 -19.90 -36.22 -20.68
C TRP A 103 -21.43 -36.12 -20.45
N PRO A 104 -22.16 -37.27 -20.48
CA PRO A 104 -23.62 -37.36 -20.46
C PRO A 104 -24.19 -37.72 -19.07
N TRP A 105 -25.52 -37.61 -18.97
CA TRP A 105 -26.45 -38.00 -17.90
C TRP A 105 -26.81 -36.93 -16.86
N GLY A 106 -28.04 -36.42 -16.98
CA GLY A 106 -28.72 -35.66 -15.92
C GLY A 106 -29.85 -34.79 -16.47
N LYS A 107 -31.11 -35.22 -16.31
CA LYS A 107 -32.33 -34.57 -16.81
C LYS A 107 -32.38 -33.07 -16.48
N PHE A 108 -32.24 -32.20 -17.47
CA PHE A 108 -32.52 -30.77 -17.34
C PHE A 108 -33.98 -30.50 -17.73
N LYS A 109 -34.85 -30.37 -16.72
CA LYS A 109 -36.10 -29.62 -16.85
C LYS A 109 -35.74 -28.12 -16.79
N TYR A 110 -36.46 -27.28 -17.53
CA TYR A 110 -36.26 -25.84 -17.79
C TYR A 110 -35.41 -25.52 -19.03
N SER A 111 -36.08 -25.09 -20.11
CA SER A 111 -35.46 -24.33 -21.19
C SER A 111 -35.34 -22.87 -20.76
N THR A 112 -34.12 -22.32 -20.82
CA THR A 112 -33.88 -20.88 -20.62
C THR A 112 -33.69 -20.26 -21.99
N ILE A 113 -34.62 -19.38 -22.39
CA ILE A 113 -34.53 -18.64 -23.65
C ILE A 113 -33.90 -17.28 -23.32
N LYS A 114 -32.76 -16.99 -23.94
CA LYS A 114 -32.03 -15.73 -23.79
C LYS A 114 -32.46 -14.79 -24.91
N LEU A 115 -33.17 -13.72 -24.57
CA LEU A 115 -33.44 -12.63 -25.53
C LEU A 115 -32.27 -11.65 -25.52
N GLU A 116 -32.01 -11.02 -26.67
CA GLU A 116 -30.79 -10.26 -27.00
C GLU A 116 -30.52 -9.02 -26.11
N THR A 117 -31.38 -8.70 -25.15
CA THR A 117 -31.16 -7.62 -24.17
C THR A 117 -30.55 -8.09 -22.84
N GLY A 118 -30.18 -9.37 -22.72
CA GLY A 118 -29.37 -9.86 -21.60
C GLY A 118 -30.10 -10.02 -20.26
N LEU A 119 -31.42 -9.82 -20.20
CA LEU A 119 -32.23 -10.18 -19.03
C LEU A 119 -32.66 -11.65 -19.08
N TRP A 120 -32.44 -12.37 -17.99
CA TRP A 120 -32.91 -13.74 -17.80
C TRP A 120 -34.32 -13.71 -17.17
N PHE A 121 -35.33 -14.19 -17.89
CA PHE A 121 -36.66 -14.40 -17.33
C PHE A 121 -36.91 -15.90 -17.13
N LYS A 122 -37.27 -16.29 -15.90
CA LYS A 122 -37.88 -17.59 -15.64
C LYS A 122 -39.38 -17.46 -15.90
N ALA A 123 -39.83 -17.89 -17.07
CA ALA A 123 -41.24 -17.90 -17.43
C ALA A 123 -41.83 -19.30 -17.26
N THR A 124 -43.05 -19.40 -16.74
CA THR A 124 -43.81 -20.65 -16.70
C THR A 124 -44.56 -20.84 -18.03
N LEU A 125 -44.97 -22.06 -18.38
CA LEU A 125 -45.66 -22.37 -19.65
C LEU A 125 -46.94 -21.52 -19.88
N SER A 126 -47.58 -21.02 -18.82
CA SER A 126 -48.73 -20.11 -18.89
C SER A 126 -48.38 -18.69 -19.32
N ASP A 127 -47.13 -18.25 -19.11
CA ASP A 127 -46.70 -16.89 -19.47
C ASP A 127 -46.41 -16.78 -20.97
N LEU A 128 -45.92 -17.88 -21.56
CA LEU A 128 -45.60 -17.95 -22.99
C LEU A 128 -46.85 -17.92 -23.89
N THR A 129 -47.95 -18.53 -23.45
CA THR A 129 -49.21 -18.52 -24.23
C THR A 129 -49.87 -17.14 -24.25
N ARG A 130 -49.69 -16.34 -23.20
CA ARG A 130 -50.12 -14.93 -23.16
C ARG A 130 -49.34 -14.05 -24.13
N ILE A 131 -48.03 -14.24 -24.21
CA ILE A 131 -47.16 -13.48 -25.13
C ILE A 131 -47.46 -13.86 -26.59
N LEU A 132 -47.65 -15.15 -26.89
CA LEU A 132 -48.04 -15.62 -28.23
C LEU A 132 -49.44 -15.13 -28.65
N LYS A 133 -50.38 -15.00 -27.71
CA LYS A 133 -51.72 -14.44 -27.99
C LYS A 133 -51.66 -12.93 -28.26
N TRP A 134 -50.74 -12.21 -27.62
CA TRP A 134 -50.47 -10.80 -27.88
C TRP A 134 -49.81 -10.57 -29.25
N MET A 135 -48.86 -11.42 -29.64
CA MET A 135 -48.18 -11.32 -30.95
C MET A 135 -49.07 -11.67 -32.15
N LYS A 136 -50.13 -12.46 -31.98
CA LYS A 136 -51.11 -12.79 -33.05
C LYS A 136 -52.21 -11.73 -33.24
N SER A 137 -52.24 -10.70 -32.40
CA SER A 137 -53.19 -9.58 -32.47
C SER A 137 -52.57 -8.31 -33.09
N LEU A 138 -51.31 -8.39 -33.52
CA LEU A 138 -50.61 -7.41 -34.36
C LEU A 138 -50.59 -7.94 -35.80
#